data_AF-A0A9E1PSM7-F1
#
_entry.id   AF-A0A9E1PSM7-F1
#
_cell.length_a   1.000
_cell.length_b   1.000
_cell.length_c   1.000
_cell.angle_alpha   90.00
_cell.angle_beta   90.00
_cell.angle_gamma   90.00
#
_symmetry.space_group_name_H-M   'P 1'
#
loop_
_entity.id
_entity.type
_entity.pdbx_description
1 polymer ?
#
loop_
_entity_poly.entity_id
_entity_poly.type
_entity_poly.pdbx_seq_one_letter_code
_entity_poly.pdbx_strand_id
1 'polypeptide(L)' 'MAVKHVGEDAPAYGVVEQVSPMVRRVMAQNPSVFTYHGTGTFIVGPPSGGSVAIVDPGPDDDEHVAA' A
#
# COMPACT_ATOMS: atom_id res chain seq x y z
N MET A 1 28.02 23.98 -0.22
CA MET A 1 27.23 23.06 -1.07
C MET A 1 26.22 22.36 -0.17
N ALA A 2 24.92 22.66 -0.31
CA ALA A 2 23.88 21.96 0.42
C ALA A 2 23.32 20.84 -0.47
N VAL A 3 23.34 19.60 0.01
CA VAL A 3 22.65 18.48 -0.65
C VAL A 3 21.16 18.70 -0.45
N LYS A 4 20.41 18.86 -1.55
CA LYS A 4 18.94 18.90 -1.48
C LYS A 4 18.46 17.52 -1.05
N HIS A 5 17.83 17.43 0.11
CA HIS A 5 17.13 16.20 0.50
C HIS A 5 15.97 15.99 -0.47
N VAL A 6 16.00 14.89 -1.22
CA VAL A 6 14.90 14.46 -2.09
C VAL A 6 14.12 13.44 -1.29
N GLY A 7 12.93 13.82 -0.82
CA GLY A 7 11.96 12.92 -0.20
C GLY A 7 10.95 12.40 -1.23
N GLU A 8 10.20 11.38 -0.85
CA GLU A 8 9.02 10.91 -1.56
C GLU A 8 7.77 11.54 -0.94
N ASP A 9 6.75 11.81 -1.76
CA ASP A 9 5.45 12.24 -1.25
C ASP A 9 4.73 11.07 -0.59
N ALA A 10 3.90 11.38 0.42
CA ALA A 10 3.06 10.36 1.03
C ALA A 10 2.09 9.77 -0.01
N PRO A 11 1.84 8.45 0.01
CA PRO A 11 0.89 7.80 -0.88
C PRO A 11 -0.55 8.14 -0.48
N ALA A 12 -1.50 7.85 -1.38
CA ALA A 12 -2.90 7.85 -1.03
C ALA A 12 -3.23 6.62 -0.17
N TYR A 13 -3.77 6.84 1.03
CA TYR A 13 -4.18 5.77 1.94
C TYR A 13 -5.55 5.23 1.61
N GLY A 14 -5.77 3.93 1.84
CA GLY A 14 -7.06 3.28 1.58
C GLY A 14 -7.49 3.29 0.10
N VAL A 15 -6.55 3.55 -0.83
CA VAL A 15 -6.82 3.57 -2.27
C VAL A 15 -6.07 2.43 -2.93
N VAL A 16 -6.77 1.66 -3.75
CA VAL A 16 -6.18 0.62 -4.59
C VAL A 16 -5.38 1.26 -5.73
N GLU A 17 -4.06 1.10 -5.66
CA GLU A 17 -3.13 1.51 -6.70
C GLU A 17 -2.72 0.31 -7.58
N GLN A 18 -2.74 0.48 -8.90
CA GLN A 18 -2.24 -0.54 -9.83
C GLN A 18 -0.72 -0.41 -9.97
N VAL A 19 0.03 -1.35 -9.38
CA VAL A 19 1.50 -1.35 -9.39
C VAL A 19 2.05 -2.06 -10.64
N SER A 20 1.42 -3.15 -11.05
CA SER A 20 1.72 -3.89 -12.29
C SER A 20 0.49 -4.65 -12.73
N PRO A 21 0.41 -5.24 -13.95
CA PRO A 21 -0.81 -5.90 -14.43
C PRO A 21 -1.42 -6.95 -13.47
N MET A 22 -0.60 -7.59 -12.64
CA MET A 22 -1.01 -8.65 -11.70
C MET A 22 -0.94 -8.23 -10.22
N VAL A 23 -0.53 -7.00 -9.92
CA VAL A 23 -0.28 -6.54 -8.56
C VAL A 23 -0.95 -5.19 -8.33
N ARG A 24 -1.79 -5.15 -7.31
CA ARG A 24 -2.35 -3.93 -6.75
C ARG A 24 -1.85 -3.75 -5.32
N ARG A 25 -1.87 -2.52 -4.83
CA ARG A 25 -1.46 -2.15 -3.48
C ARG A 25 -2.49 -1.24 -2.83
N VAL A 26 -2.75 -1.44 -1.55
CA VAL A 26 -3.44 -0.49 -0.67
C VAL A 26 -2.47 -0.09 0.43
N MET A 27 -2.32 1.21 0.67
CA MET A 27 -1.49 1.72 1.76
C MET A 27 -2.34 1.96 3.01
N ALA A 28 -1.96 1.33 4.12
CA ALA A 28 -2.54 1.59 5.44
C ALA A 28 -2.05 2.93 6.00
N GLN A 29 -2.91 3.67 6.69
CA GLN A 29 -2.55 4.95 7.33
C GLN A 29 -1.86 4.75 8.69
N ASN A 30 -0.79 3.98 8.71
CA ASN A 30 -0.02 3.64 9.92
C ASN A 30 1.50 3.94 9.78
N PRO A 31 1.92 5.16 9.42
CA PRO A 31 3.33 5.51 9.22
C PRO A 31 4.16 5.39 10.50
N SER A 32 5.38 4.88 10.37
CA SER A 32 6.34 4.72 11.47
C SER A 32 7.75 4.47 10.95
N VAL A 33 8.73 4.40 11.85
CA VAL A 33 10.10 3.96 11.49
C VAL A 33 10.15 2.54 10.93
N PHE A 34 9.14 1.70 11.20
CA PHE A 34 9.07 0.32 10.72
C PHE A 34 8.25 0.17 9.43
N THR A 35 7.31 1.09 9.18
CA THR A 35 6.36 1.02 8.07
C THR A 35 6.58 2.14 7.04
N TYR A 36 7.53 3.04 7.27
CA TYR A 36 7.78 4.24 6.46
C TYR A 36 6.49 5.07 6.31
N HIS A 37 5.95 5.19 5.10
CA HIS A 37 4.67 5.87 4.87
C HIS A 37 3.46 5.05 5.33
N GLY A 38 3.58 3.74 5.51
CA GLY A 38 2.50 2.86 5.93
C GLY A 38 2.72 1.43 5.45
N THR A 39 1.98 0.48 6.01
CA THR A 39 2.01 -0.91 5.55
C THR A 39 1.39 -0.99 4.14
N GLY A 40 2.09 -1.66 3.23
CA GLY A 40 1.58 -1.93 1.89
C GLY A 40 0.90 -3.28 1.84
N THR A 41 -0.42 -3.30 1.72
CA THR A 41 -1.19 -4.52 1.46
C THR A 41 -1.24 -4.81 -0.02
N PHE A 42 -0.69 -5.94 -0.43
CA PHE A 42 -0.61 -6.31 -1.84
C PHE A 42 -1.65 -7.35 -2.21
N ILE A 43 -2.37 -7.06 -3.29
CA ILE A 43 -3.35 -7.97 -3.90
C ILE A 43 -2.71 -8.53 -5.17
N VAL A 44 -2.38 -9.81 -5.15
CA VAL A 44 -1.69 -10.51 -6.23
C VAL A 44 -2.67 -11.42 -6.95
N GLY A 45 -2.90 -11.15 -8.23
CA GLY A 45 -3.82 -11.90 -9.09
C GLY A 45 -4.52 -11.02 -10.13
N PRO A 46 -5.29 -11.62 -11.06
CA PRO A 46 -5.91 -10.89 -12.15
C PRO A 46 -6.86 -9.79 -11.65
N PRO A 47 -6.85 -8.60 -12.26
CA PRO A 47 -7.78 -7.52 -11.90
C PRO A 47 -9.22 -7.82 -12.36
N SER A 48 -9.38 -8.72 -13.35
CA SER A 48 -10.69 -9.16 -13.87
C SER A 48 -11.41 -10.16 -12.97
N GLY A 49 -10.87 -10.49 -11.80
CA GLY A 49 -11.44 -11.45 -10.83
C GLY A 49 -10.78 -12.83 -10.87
N GLY A 50 -11.31 -13.73 -10.04
CA GLY A 50 -10.70 -15.04 -9.75
C GLY A 50 -9.99 -15.06 -8.39
N SER A 51 -9.22 -16.11 -8.14
CA SER A 51 -8.46 -16.24 -6.89
C SER A 51 -7.34 -15.21 -6.84
N VAL A 52 -7.20 -14.54 -5.69
CA VAL A 52 -6.11 -13.63 -5.39
C VAL A 52 -5.39 -14.07 -4.12
N ALA A 53 -4.13 -13.70 -4.00
CA ALA A 53 -3.39 -13.78 -2.74
C ALA A 53 -3.28 -12.37 -2.14
N ILE A 54 -3.51 -12.27 -0.83
CA ILE A 54 -3.22 -11.07 -0.05
C ILE A 54 -1.87 -11.27 0.62
N VAL A 55 -0.96 -10.33 0.42
CA VAL A 55 0.36 -10.31 1.07
C VAL A 55 0.42 -9.09 1.96
N ASP A 56 0.74 -9.32 3.24
CA ASP A 56 0.83 -8.31 4.29
C ASP A 56 -0.50 -7.53 4.48
N PRO A 57 -1.47 -8.07 5.25
CA PRO A 57 -2.83 -7.53 5.28
C PRO A 57 -2.96 -6.12 5.88
N GLY A 58 -1.88 -5.58 6.48
CA GLY A 58 -1.94 -4.30 7.19
C GLY A 58 -2.40 -4.46 8.64
N PRO A 59 -2.63 -3.32 9.33
CA PRO A 59 -3.16 -3.33 10.70
C PRO A 59 -4.61 -3.82 10.74
N ASP A 60 -5.01 -4.35 11.90
CA ASP A 60 -6.41 -4.66 12.22
C ASP A 60 -7.15 -3.35 12.54
N ASP A 61 -7.49 -2.61 11.49
CA ASP A 61 -8.13 -1.30 11.52
C ASP A 61 -9.30 -1.28 10.53
N ASP A 62 -10.47 -0.85 11.00
CA ASP A 62 -11.72 -0.94 10.23
C ASP A 62 -11.67 -0.11 8.94
N GLU A 63 -11.00 1.05 8.94
CA GLU A 63 -10.89 1.88 7.74
C GLU A 63 -9.99 1.23 6.70
N HIS A 64 -8.88 0.61 7.12
CA HIS A 64 -7.98 -0.13 6.22
C HIS A 64 -8.61 -1.42 5.70
N VAL A 65 -9.34 -2.14 6.55
CA VAL A 65 -10.03 -3.38 6.14
C VAL A 65 -11.16 -3.12 5.14
N ALA A 66 -11.78 -1.94 5.20
CA ALA A 66 -12.86 -1.54 4.29
C ALA A 66 -12.40 -0.98 2.93
N ALA A 67 -11.09 -0.81 2.72
CA ALA A 67 -10.49 -0.18 1.54
C ALA A 67 -10.48 -1.03 0.25
#